data_AF-A0A968SKC8-F1
#
_entry.id   AF-A0A968SKC8-F1
#
_cell.length_a   1.000
_cell.length_b   1.000
_cell.length_c   1.000
_cell.angle_alpha   90.00
_cell.angle_beta   90.00
_cell.angle_gamma   90.00
#
_symmetry.space_group_name_H-M   'P 1'
#
loop_
_entity.id
_entity.type
_entity.pdbx_description
1 polymer ?
#
loop_
_entity_poly.entity_id
_entity_poly.type
_entity_poly.pdbx_seq_one_letter_code
_entity_poly.pdbx_strand_id
1 'polypeptide(L)' 'MPKTLQTSRLQQAIDTVESLSIEEQNLVVDIFLKRLQRKRREQLLQEINEIQQEISESNIKYGSVDDFLKELDS' A
#
# COMPACT_ATOMS: atom_id res chain seq x y z
N MET A 1 24.89 -35.68 -7.73
CA MET A 1 24.58 -34.79 -6.59
C MET A 1 23.32 -34.01 -6.94
N PRO A 2 22.20 -34.14 -6.21
CA PRO A 2 20.90 -33.78 -6.76
C PRO A 2 20.55 -32.29 -6.61
N LYS A 3 20.11 -31.72 -7.74
CA LYS A 3 19.21 -30.57 -7.92
C LYS A 3 19.57 -29.26 -7.18
N THR A 4 20.32 -28.40 -7.87
CA THR A 4 20.25 -26.95 -7.71
C THR A 4 18.82 -26.48 -8.03
N LEU A 5 17.97 -26.49 -7.00
CA LEU A 5 16.66 -25.86 -7.01
C LEU A 5 16.86 -24.42 -7.48
N GLN A 6 16.09 -24.00 -8.49
CA GLN A 6 15.91 -22.59 -8.79
C GLN A 6 15.38 -21.93 -7.51
N THR A 7 16.26 -21.34 -6.71
CA THR A 7 15.87 -20.65 -5.49
C THR A 7 14.96 -19.50 -5.91
N SER A 8 13.74 -19.49 -5.38
CA SER A 8 12.81 -18.37 -5.54
C SER A 8 13.56 -17.06 -5.28
N ARG A 9 13.23 -15.98 -5.99
CA ARG A 9 13.81 -14.64 -5.73
C ARG A 9 13.71 -14.26 -4.24
N LEU A 10 12.65 -14.72 -3.56
CA LEU A 10 12.49 -14.55 -2.12
C LEU A 10 13.58 -15.29 -1.33
N GLN A 11 13.85 -16.56 -1.67
CA GLN A 11 14.89 -17.33 -1.00
C GLN A 11 16.28 -16.71 -1.20
N GLN A 12 16.58 -16.26 -2.42
CA GLN A 12 17.85 -15.57 -2.69
C GLN A 12 18.01 -14.29 -1.85
N ALA A 13 16.92 -13.54 -1.65
CA ALA A 13 16.94 -12.36 -0.80
C ALA A 13 17.17 -12.73 0.68
N ILE A 14 16.56 -13.81 1.16
CA ILE A 14 16.78 -14.34 2.52
C ILE A 14 18.24 -14.76 2.68
N ASP A 15 18.76 -15.60 1.78
CA ASP A 15 20.13 -16.09 1.81
C ASP A 15 21.15 -14.91 1.81
N THR A 16 20.85 -13.86 1.06
CA THR A 16 21.67 -12.64 1.02
C THR A 16 21.70 -11.94 2.37
N VAL A 17 20.55 -11.81 3.03
CA VAL A 17 20.47 -11.20 4.37
C VAL A 17 21.20 -12.06 5.39
N GLU A 18 21.01 -13.38 5.35
CA GLU A 18 21.65 -14.33 6.28
C GLU A 18 23.19 -14.34 6.18
N SER A 19 23.75 -13.95 5.03
CA SER A 19 25.20 -13.84 4.84
C SER A 19 25.85 -12.64 5.53
N LEU A 20 25.06 -11.70 6.04
CA LEU A 20 25.55 -10.52 6.77
C LEU A 20 25.85 -10.84 8.25
N SER A 21 26.56 -9.94 8.94
CA SER A 21 26.72 -10.04 10.40
C SER A 21 25.38 -9.92 11.13
N ILE A 22 25.31 -10.39 12.38
CA ILE A 22 24.07 -10.32 13.18
C ILE A 22 23.60 -8.87 13.34
N GLU A 23 24.53 -7.94 13.53
CA GLU A 23 24.26 -6.51 13.65
C GLU A 23 23.66 -5.94 12.36
N GLU A 24 24.22 -6.31 11.21
CA GLU A 24 23.72 -5.90 9.89
C GLU A 24 22.36 -6.54 9.57
N GLN A 25 22.14 -7.80 9.93
CA GLN A 25 20.85 -8.47 9.78
C GLN A 25 19.75 -7.73 10.55
N ASN A 26 20.02 -7.37 11.81
CA ASN A 26 19.09 -6.57 12.62
C ASN A 26 18.81 -5.20 11.98
N LEU A 27 19.85 -4.54 11.47
CA LEU A 27 19.70 -3.26 10.77
C LEU A 27 18.84 -3.38 9.51
N VAL A 28 18.98 -4.46 8.75
CA VAL A 28 18.15 -4.73 7.55
C VAL A 28 16.68 -4.86 7.95
N VAL A 29 16.38 -5.64 9.00
CA VAL A 29 15.00 -5.81 9.50
C VAL A 29 14.40 -4.45 9.89
N ASP A 30 15.13 -3.65 10.67
CA ASP A 30 14.68 -2.33 11.12
C ASP A 30 14.40 -1.37 9.95
N ILE A 31 15.30 -1.31 8.98
CA ILE A 31 15.15 -0.45 7.81
C ILE A 31 13.97 -0.93 6.96
N PHE A 32 13.84 -2.24 6.75
CA PHE A 32 12.80 -2.81 5.91
C PHE A 32 11.40 -2.58 6.51
N LEU A 33 11.24 -2.77 7.82
CA LEU A 33 10.00 -2.47 8.53
C LEU A 33 9.61 -1.00 8.39
N LYS A 34 10.54 -0.07 8.61
CA LYS A 34 10.29 1.38 8.44
C LYS A 34 9.88 1.72 7.01
N ARG A 35 10.51 1.11 6.01
CA ARG A 35 10.18 1.30 4.59
C ARG A 35 8.80 0.73 4.24
N LEU A 36 8.44 -0.43 4.76
CA LEU A 36 7.11 -1.01 4.56
C LEU A 36 6.00 -0.13 5.15
N GLN A 37 6.19 0.35 6.38
CA GLN A 37 5.24 1.29 7.00
C GLN A 37 5.09 2.57 6.19
N ARG A 38 6.20 3.11 5.66
CA ARG A 38 6.16 4.28 4.78
C ARG A 38 5.34 4.01 3.52
N LYS A 39 5.61 2.91 2.81
CA LYS A 39 4.87 2.53 1.59
C LYS A 39 3.38 2.36 1.85
N ARG A 40 2.99 1.73 2.96
CA ARG A 40 1.57 1.59 3.33
C ARG A 40 0.90 2.95 3.55
N ARG A 41 1.59 3.89 4.22
CA ARG A 41 1.07 5.26 4.39
C ARG A 41 0.95 5.99 3.06
N GLU A 42 1.94 5.85 2.18
CA GLU A 42 1.90 6.45 0.83
C GLU A 42 0.72 5.88 0.01
N GLN A 43 0.48 4.58 0.08
CA GLN A 43 -0.67 3.94 -0.57
C GLN A 43 -2.01 4.47 -0.03
N LEU A 44 -2.16 4.56 1.30
CA LEU A 44 -3.36 5.14 1.91
C LEU A 44 -3.59 6.60 1.52
N LEU A 45 -2.53 7.41 1.45
CA LEU A 45 -2.63 8.80 1.00
C LEU A 45 -3.02 8.88 -0.48
N GLN A 46 -2.53 7.97 -1.30
CA GLN A 46 -2.90 7.90 -2.71
C GLN A 46 -4.38 7.53 -2.87
N GLU A 47 -4.85 6.49 -2.18
CA GLU A 47 -6.27 6.08 -2.18
C GLU A 47 -7.18 7.22 -1.69
N ILE A 48 -6.78 7.95 -0.63
CA ILE A 48 -7.54 9.12 -0.14
C ILE A 48 -7.58 10.24 -1.18
N ASN A 49 -6.46 10.53 -1.85
CA ASN A 49 -6.42 11.57 -2.88
C ASN A 49 -7.27 11.21 -4.11
N GLU A 50 -7.26 9.94 -4.53
CA GLU A 50 -8.11 9.44 -5.61
C GLU A 50 -9.60 9.62 -5.25
N ILE A 51 -10.00 9.26 -4.02
CA ILE A 51 -11.37 9.47 -3.52
C ILE A 51 -11.71 10.98 -3.44
N GLN A 52 -10.79 11.83 -2.98
CA GLN A 52 -11.04 13.28 -2.89
C GLN A 52 -11.17 13.94 -4.26
N GLN A 53 -10.38 13.49 -5.25
CA GLN A 53 -10.53 13.94 -6.64
C GLN A 53 -11.86 13.46 -7.23
N GLU A 54 -12.22 12.20 -7.03
CA GLU A 54 -13.54 11.69 -7.47
C GLU A 54 -14.69 12.44 -6.80
N ILE A 55 -14.60 12.81 -5.52
CA ILE A 55 -15.63 13.62 -4.85
C ILE A 55 -15.65 15.06 -5.38
N SER A 56 -14.49 15.63 -5.73
CA SER A 56 -14.40 16.99 -6.26
C SER A 56 -14.82 17.09 -7.73
N GLU A 57 -14.66 16.02 -8.51
CA GLU A 57 -15.01 15.94 -9.93
C GLU A 57 -16.42 15.37 -10.14
N SER A 58 -16.87 14.52 -9.22
CA SER A 58 -18.24 14.04 -9.18
C SER A 58 -19.12 15.16 -8.64
N ASN A 59 -20.19 15.47 -9.36
CA ASN A 59 -21.14 16.53 -9.04
C ASN A 59 -22.04 16.10 -7.86
N ILE A 60 -21.43 15.72 -6.74
CA ILE A 60 -22.09 15.17 -5.56
C ILE A 60 -22.84 16.32 -4.90
N LYS A 61 -24.15 16.37 -5.15
CA LYS A 61 -25.04 17.30 -4.48
C LYS A 61 -25.31 16.80 -3.07
N TYR A 62 -24.84 17.56 -2.08
CA TYR A 62 -25.23 17.37 -0.70
C TYR A 62 -26.57 18.09 -0.49
N GLY A 63 -27.62 17.34 -0.13
CA GLY A 63 -28.97 17.86 0.13
C GLY A 63 -29.71 16.95 1.10
N SER A 64 -30.79 17.46 1.70
CA SER A 64 -31.68 16.61 2.50
C SER A 64 -32.37 15.58 1.62
N VAL A 65 -32.90 14.51 2.21
CA VAL A 65 -33.76 13.54 1.49
C VAL A 65 -34.91 14.26 0.79
N ASP A 66 -35.46 15.32 1.41
CA ASP A 66 -36.49 16.17 0.80
C ASP A 66 -36.02 16.92 -0.46
N ASP A 67 -34.75 17.35 -0.51
CA ASP A 67 -34.20 18.05 -1.67
C ASP A 67 -33.92 17.08 -2.82
N PHE A 68 -33.52 15.85 -2.49
CA PHE A 68 -33.36 14.78 -3.46
C PHE A 68 -34.70 14.36 -4.09
N LEU A 69 -35.76 14.24 -3.28
CA LEU A 69 -37.10 13.88 -3.77
C LEU A 69 -37.68 14.95 -4.70
N LYS A 70 -37.46 16.24 -4.41
CA LYS A 70 -37.90 17.35 -5.28
C LYS A 70 -37.22 17.35 -6.65
N GLU A 71 -35.96 16.90 -6.74
CA GLU A 71 -35.25 16.79 -8.03
C GLU A 71 -35.76 15.63 -8.89
N LEU A 72 -36.26 14.55 -8.29
CA LEU A 72 -36.77 13.38 -9.02
C LEU A 72 -38.19 13.55 -9.56
N ASP A 73 -38.99 14.44 -8.96
CA ASP A 73 -40.37 14.75 -9.38
C ASP A 73 -40.45 15.78 -10.54
N SER A 74 -39.32 16.13 -11.16
CA SER A 74 -39.20 17.10 -12.27
C SER A 74 -39.07 16.44 -13.65
#